data_AF-A0A1G4S9X6-F1
#
_entry.id   AF-A0A1G4S9X6-F1
#
_cell.length_a   1.000
_cell.length_b   1.000
_cell.length_c   1.000
_cell.angle_alpha   90.00
_cell.angle_beta   90.00
_cell.angle_gamma   90.00
#
_symmetry.space_group_name_H-M   'P 1'
#
loop_
_entity.id
_entity.type
_entity.pdbx_description
1 polymer ?
#
loop_
_entity_poly.entity_id
_entity_poly.type
_entity_poly.pdbx_seq_one_letter_code
_entity_poly.pdbx_strand_id
1 'polypeptide(L)'
;MKSILFKYMTKFTTLTDEEQQAIAEDIHVKEVKKGTVLLRQGDVSTKCYFVLKGCVRQYSIDEAGKEVTSNFYTEEQAVSIFNRHQ
;
A
#
# COMPACT_ATOMS: atom_id res chain seq x y z
N MET A 1 4.47 2.53 -14.31
CA MET A 1 3.85 2.99 -13.05
C MET A 1 4.64 4.08 -12.31
N LYS A 2 5.98 4.16 -12.44
CA LYS A 2 6.79 5.21 -11.76
C LYS A 2 6.35 6.64 -12.07
N SER A 3 5.80 6.92 -13.26
CA SER A 3 5.24 8.24 -13.61
C SER A 3 4.14 8.74 -12.68
N ILE A 4 3.33 7.85 -12.09
CA ILE A 4 2.30 8.22 -11.12
C ILE A 4 2.95 8.71 -9.81
N LEU A 5 4.00 8.00 -9.38
CA LEU A 5 4.76 8.36 -8.18
C LEU A 5 5.48 9.70 -8.35
N PHE A 6 6.11 9.95 -9.50
CA PHE A 6 6.71 11.26 -9.82
C PHE A 6 5.65 12.37 -9.77
N LYS A 7 4.51 12.18 -10.44
CA LYS A 7 3.41 13.16 -10.41
C LYS A 7 2.93 13.46 -8.99
N TYR A 8 2.87 12.45 -8.12
CA TYR A 8 2.55 12.63 -6.71
C TYR A 8 3.62 13.47 -5.99
N MET A 9 4.91 13.11 -6.12
CA MET A 9 6.01 13.85 -5.47
C MET A 9 6.09 15.31 -5.95
N THR A 10 5.95 15.57 -7.25
CA THR A 10 5.94 16.95 -7.79
C THR A 10 4.81 17.79 -7.22
N LYS A 11 3.65 17.18 -6.93
CA LYS A 11 2.48 17.89 -6.40
C LYS A 11 2.64 18.25 -4.92
N PHE A 12 3.36 17.44 -4.14
CA PHE A 12 3.35 17.51 -2.67
C PHE A 12 4.72 17.79 -2.05
N THR A 13 5.79 17.92 -2.84
CA THR A 13 7.15 18.17 -2.36
C THR A 13 7.86 19.22 -3.23
N THR A 14 8.96 19.77 -2.73
CA THR A 14 9.85 20.67 -3.47
C THR A 14 11.11 19.96 -3.95
N LEU A 15 11.09 18.62 -4.00
CA LEU A 15 12.24 17.81 -4.37
C LEU A 15 12.63 18.06 -5.82
N THR A 16 13.94 18.15 -6.08
CA THR A 16 14.45 18.26 -7.46
C THR A 16 14.19 16.96 -8.23
N ASP A 17 14.33 17.02 -9.55
CA ASP A 17 14.15 15.83 -10.39
C ASP A 17 15.17 14.72 -10.01
N GLU A 18 16.39 15.10 -9.63
CA GLU A 18 17.43 14.18 -9.17
C GLU A 18 17.05 13.50 -7.83
N GLU A 19 16.52 14.27 -6.88
CA GLU A 19 16.08 13.73 -5.57
C GLU A 19 14.87 12.81 -5.73
N GLN A 20 13.90 13.20 -6.57
CA GLN A 20 12.75 12.37 -6.90
C GLN A 20 13.18 11.05 -7.57
N GLN A 21 14.16 11.12 -8.48
CA GLN A 21 14.70 9.95 -9.17
C GLN A 21 15.36 9.00 -8.17
N ALA A 22 16.19 9.50 -7.26
CA ALA A 22 16.84 8.69 -6.23
C ALA A 22 15.82 7.94 -5.35
N ILE A 23 14.77 8.63 -4.89
CA ILE A 23 13.69 8.00 -4.11
C ILE A 23 12.97 6.93 -4.94
N ALA A 24 12.68 7.21 -6.21
CA ALA A 24 11.98 6.27 -7.09
C ALA A 24 12.82 5.03 -7.46
N GLU A 25 14.14 5.08 -7.29
CA GLU A 25 15.05 3.93 -7.47
C GLU A 25 15.01 2.99 -6.27
N ASP A 26 14.91 3.53 -5.05
CA ASP A 26 14.80 2.74 -3.81
C ASP A 26 13.39 2.15 -3.59
N ILE A 27 12.36 2.70 -4.24
CA ILE A 27 10.98 2.20 -4.12
C ILE A 27 10.74 1.02 -5.07
N HIS A 28 10.44 -0.14 -4.48
CA HIS A 28 10.03 -1.31 -5.23
C HIS A 28 8.55 -1.25 -5.65
N VAL A 29 8.30 -0.78 -6.86
CA VAL A 29 6.97 -0.73 -7.46
C VAL A 29 6.56 -2.12 -7.97
N LYS A 30 5.43 -2.65 -7.47
CA LYS A 30 4.89 -3.96 -7.87
C LYS A 30 3.47 -3.86 -8.42
N GLU A 31 3.14 -4.71 -9.40
CA GLU A 31 1.79 -4.95 -9.88
C GLU A 31 1.27 -6.27 -9.33
N VAL A 32 0.01 -6.29 -8.91
CA VAL A 32 -0.65 -7.50 -8.40
C VAL A 32 -2.03 -7.65 -9.02
N LYS A 33 -2.46 -8.88 -9.23
CA LYS A 33 -3.80 -9.18 -9.76
C LYS A 33 -4.86 -8.99 -8.67
N LYS A 34 -6.10 -8.68 -9.06
CA LYS A 34 -7.24 -8.67 -8.13
C LYS A 34 -7.34 -10.00 -7.37
N GLY A 35 -7.54 -9.93 -6.06
CA GLY A 35 -7.58 -11.10 -5.17
C GLY A 35 -6.22 -11.58 -4.66
N THR A 36 -5.12 -10.93 -5.05
CA THR A 36 -3.81 -11.23 -4.46
C THR A 36 -3.79 -10.85 -2.98
N VAL A 37 -3.47 -11.81 -2.13
CA VAL A 37 -3.30 -11.57 -0.68
C VAL A 37 -1.92 -10.95 -0.45
N LEU A 38 -1.91 -9.73 0.12
CA LEU A 38 -0.67 -8.99 0.40
C LEU A 38 -0.07 -9.28 1.78
N LEU A 39 -0.91 -9.69 2.72
CA LEU A 39 -0.57 -10.08 4.09
C LEU A 39 -1.69 -11.00 4.62
N ARG A 40 -1.33 -12.06 5.33
CA ARG A 40 -2.26 -12.92 6.07
C ARG A 40 -2.20 -12.63 7.56
N GLN A 41 -3.28 -12.92 8.26
CA GLN A 41 -3.27 -12.94 9.72
C GLN A 41 -2.19 -13.94 10.20
N GLY A 42 -1.38 -13.52 11.17
CA GLY A 42 -0.24 -14.28 11.68
C GLY A 42 1.09 -13.96 10.99
N ASP A 43 1.07 -13.33 9.81
CA ASP A 43 2.31 -12.88 9.17
C ASP A 43 2.93 -11.70 9.94
N VAL A 44 4.26 -11.69 10.05
CA VAL A 44 4.97 -10.51 10.54
C VAL A 44 4.91 -9.44 9.45
N SER A 45 4.14 -8.38 9.71
CA SER A 45 4.08 -7.21 8.84
C SER A 45 5.45 -6.51 8.80
N THR A 46 6.15 -6.63 7.67
CA THR A 46 7.45 -6.00 7.41
C THR A 46 7.39 -4.97 6.29
N LYS A 47 6.20 -4.74 5.73
CA LYS A 47 6.00 -3.92 4.52
C LYS A 47 4.89 -2.90 4.77
N CYS A 48 5.13 -1.68 4.30
CA CYS A 48 4.10 -0.68 4.06
C CYS A 48 3.86 -0.62 2.55
N TYR A 49 2.61 -0.38 2.13
CA TYR A 49 2.27 -0.17 0.73
C TYR A 49 1.73 1.23 0.51
N PHE A 50 1.90 1.74 -0.70
CA PHE A 50 1.29 2.98 -1.16
C PHE A 50 0.57 2.68 -2.46
N VAL A 51 -0.72 3.00 -2.54
CA VAL A 51 -1.55 2.63 -3.68
C VAL A 51 -1.34 3.65 -4.80
N LEU A 52 -0.62 3.26 -5.85
CA LEU A 52 -0.48 4.08 -7.06
C LEU A 52 -1.71 3.97 -7.98
N LYS A 53 -2.34 2.79 -8.02
CA LYS A 53 -3.53 2.50 -8.82
C LYS A 53 -4.27 1.28 -8.28
N GLY A 54 -5.60 1.35 -8.25
CA GLY A 54 -6.47 0.26 -7.81
C GLY A 54 -6.93 0.41 -6.36
N CYS A 55 -7.29 -0.71 -5.74
CA CYS A 55 -7.86 -0.71 -4.40
C CYS A 55 -7.38 -1.92 -3.58
N VAL A 56 -6.99 -1.67 -2.33
CA VAL A 56 -6.65 -2.68 -1.33
C VAL A 56 -7.78 -2.75 -0.29
N ARG A 57 -8.24 -3.96 0.00
CA ARG A 57 -9.23 -4.23 1.06
C ARG A 57 -8.52 -4.84 2.27
N GLN A 58 -8.79 -4.31 3.46
CA GLN A 58 -8.44 -4.94 4.72
C GLN A 58 -9.70 -5.55 5.33
N TYR A 59 -9.61 -6.80 5.76
CA TYR A 59 -10.72 -7.52 6.38
C TYR A 59 -10.21 -8.53 7.40
N SER A 60 -11.09 -8.94 8.29
CA SER A 60 -10.91 -10.03 9.25
C SER A 60 -12.05 -11.04 9.13
N ILE A 61 -11.90 -12.19 9.79
CA ILE A 61 -12.96 -13.18 9.96
C ILE A 61 -13.35 -13.16 11.45
N ASP A 62 -14.63 -13.03 11.74
CA ASP A 62 -15.14 -13.06 13.12
C ASP A 62 -15.30 -14.50 13.67
N GLU A 63 -15.70 -14.63 14.93
CA GLU A 63 -15.89 -15.93 15.61
C GLU A 63 -16.94 -16.81 14.93
N ALA A 64 -17.90 -16.22 14.22
CA ALA A 64 -18.93 -16.93 13.48
C ALA A 64 -18.47 -17.33 12.06
N GLY A 65 -17.24 -17.02 11.67
CA GLY A 65 -16.68 -17.32 10.36
C GLY A 65 -17.07 -16.30 9.27
N LYS A 66 -17.66 -15.16 9.63
CA LYS A 66 -18.07 -14.14 8.67
C LYS A 66 -16.94 -13.15 8.39
N GLU A 67 -16.75 -12.82 7.11
CA GLU A 67 -15.82 -11.76 6.72
C GLU A 67 -16.36 -10.36 7.11
N VAL A 68 -15.52 -9.59 7.78
CA VAL A 68 -15.78 -8.20 8.14
C VAL A 68 -14.71 -7.33 7.51
N THR A 69 -15.12 -6.49 6.56
CA THR A 69 -14.21 -5.51 5.94
C THR A 69 -14.06 -4.30 6.85
N SER A 70 -12.82 -3.95 7.21
CA SER A 70 -12.52 -2.82 8.08
C SER A 70 -12.15 -1.57 7.28
N ASN A 71 -11.40 -1.72 6.18
CA ASN A 71 -10.90 -0.59 5.41
C ASN A 71 -10.82 -0.90 3.90
N PHE A 72 -10.95 0.17 3.12
CA PHE A 72 -10.53 0.22 1.73
C PHE A 72 -9.50 1.33 1.56
N TYR A 73 -8.44 1.03 0.82
CA TYR A 73 -7.39 1.99 0.47
C TYR A 73 -7.33 2.10 -1.04
N THR A 74 -7.51 3.31 -1.56
CA THR A 74 -7.47 3.67 -2.99
C THR A 74 -6.24 4.52 -3.26
N GLU A 75 -6.15 5.07 -4.48
CA GLU A 75 -5.01 5.85 -4.94
C GLU A 75 -4.54 6.93 -3.94
N GLU A 76 -3.22 7.08 -3.86
CA GLU A 76 -2.52 8.03 -2.98
C GLU A 76 -2.68 7.76 -1.47
N GLN A 77 -3.25 6.61 -1.09
CA GLN A 77 -3.36 6.18 0.32
C GLN A 77 -2.29 5.15 0.71
N ALA A 78 -1.78 5.28 1.93
CA ALA A 78 -0.85 4.34 2.52
C ALA A 78 -1.59 3.19 3.23
N VAL A 79 -1.12 1.96 3.01
CA VAL A 79 -1.57 0.75 3.70
C VAL A 79 -0.47 0.32 4.64
N SER A 80 -0.70 0.51 5.93
CA SER A 80 0.22 0.12 7.00
C SER A 80 -0.58 -0.54 8.11
N ILE A 81 -0.07 -1.66 8.61
CA ILE A 81 -0.66 -2.38 9.73
C ILE A 81 0.30 -2.26 10.90
N PHE A 82 0.03 -1.31 11.78
CA PHE A 82 0.83 -1.06 12.99
C PHE A 82 0.37 -1.92 14.17
N ASN A 83 -0.86 -2.41 14.14
CA ASN A 83 -1.45 -3.18 15.22
C ASN A 83 -1.12 -4.67 15.03
N ARG A 84 -0.36 -5.24 15.97
CA ARG A 84 -0.32 -6.69 16.16
C ARG A 84 -1.56 -7.06 16.95
N HIS A 85 -2.50 -7.75 16.32
CA HIS A 85 -3.51 -8.50 17.08
C HIS A 85 -2.75 -9.66 17.75
N GLN A 86 -2.41 -9.48 19.02
CA GLN A 86 -1.94 -10.56 19.89
C GLN A 86 -3.12 -11.39 20.35
#